data_AF-A0A6A7C195-F1
#
_entry.id   AF-A0A6A7C195-F1
#
_cell.length_a   1.000
_cell.length_b   1.000
_cell.length_c   1.000
_cell.angle_alpha   90.00
_cell.angle_beta   90.00
_cell.angle_gamma   90.00
#
_symmetry.space_group_name_H-M   'P 1'
#
loop_
_entity.id
_entity.type
_entity.pdbx_description
1 polymer ?
#
loop_
_entity_poly.entity_id
_entity_poly.type
_entity_poly.pdbx_seq_one_letter_code
_entity_poly.pdbx_strand_id
1 'polypeptide(L)' 'VVSLPLIVFFDACGHYKNMRHSLVGFYVTNRALSAKERARPSNVIPIMPGPHGTNTSEVLDAIGLEMEQLDAGIEVNM' A
#
# COMPACT_ATOMS: atom_id res chain seq x y z
N VAL A 1 -1.34 -23.38 -5.97
CA VAL A 1 -1.16 -21.93 -6.18
C VAL A 1 -2.39 -21.21 -5.66
N VAL A 2 -2.26 -20.41 -4.59
CA VAL A 2 -3.35 -19.56 -4.08
C VAL A 2 -2.99 -18.11 -4.42
N SER A 3 -3.73 -17.51 -5.36
CA SER A 3 -3.54 -16.11 -5.75
C SER A 3 -4.52 -15.21 -4.98
N LEU A 4 -4.02 -14.16 -4.33
CA LEU A 4 -4.87 -13.18 -3.65
C LEU A 4 -4.94 -11.90 -4.50
N PRO A 5 -6.12 -11.51 -5.02
CA PRO A 5 -6.21 -10.28 -5.78
C PRO A 5 -6.15 -9.08 -4.80
N LEU A 6 -5.25 -8.13 -5.02
CA LEU A 6 -5.04 -6.98 -4.13
C LEU A 6 -5.49 -5.67 -4.79
N ILE A 7 -5.85 -4.69 -3.96
CA ILE A 7 -6.03 -3.28 -4.34
C ILE A 7 -5.09 -2.49 -3.45
N VAL A 8 -4.20 -1.73 -4.07
CA VAL A 8 -3.27 -0.83 -3.39
C VAL A 8 -3.71 0.61 -3.63
N PHE A 9 -3.91 1.36 -2.56
CA PHE A 9 -4.24 2.78 -2.61
C PHE A 9 -3.14 3.62 -1.97
N PHE A 10 -2.68 4.64 -2.68
CA PHE A 10 -1.63 5.56 -2.23
C PHE A 10 -2.30 6.85 -1.76
N ASP A 11 -2.01 7.28 -0.52
CA ASP A 11 -2.49 8.54 0.03
C ASP A 11 -1.35 9.40 0.56
N ALA A 12 -1.46 10.72 0.43
CA ALA A 12 -0.53 11.64 1.08
C ALA A 12 -1.11 12.00 2.47
N CYS A 13 -0.82 11.18 3.47
CA CYS A 13 -1.29 11.38 4.83
C CYS A 13 -0.57 12.57 5.50
N GLY A 14 -1.28 13.69 5.64
CA GLY A 14 -0.81 14.92 6.29
C GLY A 14 -0.81 14.85 7.81
N HIS A 15 -0.13 13.86 8.42
CA HIS A 15 -0.14 13.69 9.89
C HIS A 15 0.72 14.72 10.65
N TYR A 16 1.51 15.55 9.95
CA TYR A 16 2.27 16.64 10.56
C TYR A 16 1.71 18.00 10.17
N LYS A 17 1.39 18.84 11.18
CA LYS A 17 0.91 20.23 11.05
C LYS A 17 1.83 21.17 10.27
N ASN A 18 2.99 20.70 9.81
CA ASN A 18 3.92 21.45 8.99
C ASN A 18 3.87 20.89 7.56
N MET A 19 3.38 21.70 6.62
CA MET A 19 3.12 21.39 5.21
C MET A 19 4.34 20.93 4.40
N ARG A 20 5.51 20.76 5.04
CA ARG A 20 6.79 20.39 4.44
C ARG A 20 7.11 18.88 4.50
N HIS A 21 6.34 18.10 5.27
CA HIS A 21 6.53 16.65 5.39
C HIS A 21 5.18 15.92 5.31
N SER A 22 4.69 15.66 4.09
CA SER A 22 3.59 14.72 3.88
C SER A 22 4.13 13.30 3.99
N LEU A 23 3.51 12.46 4.82
CA LEU A 23 3.83 11.03 4.87
C LEU A 23 2.98 10.33 3.82
N VAL A 24 3.61 9.62 2.89
CA VAL A 24 2.86 8.76 1.96
C VAL A 24 2.36 7.56 2.76
N GLY A 25 1.10 7.15 2.61
CA GLY A 25 0.56 5.92 3.18
C GLY A 25 0.12 4.99 2.06
N PHE A 26 0.48 3.72 2.15
CA PHE A 26 -0.01 2.68 1.25
C PHE A 26 -1.07 1.86 1.97
N TYR A 27 -2.25 1.74 1.39
CA TYR A 27 -3.35 0.97 1.95
C TYR A 27 -3.62 -0.23 1.04
N VAL A 28 -3.27 -1.41 1.52
CA VAL A 28 -3.47 -2.66 0.79
C VAL A 28 -4.75 -3.32 1.30
N THR A 29 -5.65 -3.68 0.38
CA THR A 29 -6.84 -4.47 0.73
C THR A 29 -7.04 -5.61 -0.26
N ASN A 30 -7.64 -6.70 0.20
CA ASN A 30 -7.97 -7.83 -0.66
C ASN A 30 -9.18 -7.50 -1.54
N ARG A 31 -9.02 -7.58 -2.86
CA ARG A 31 -10.07 -7.35 -3.85
C ARG A 31 -11.21 -8.36 -3.78
N ALA A 32 -10.94 -9.58 -3.30
CA ALA A 32 -11.94 -10.62 -3.13
C ALA A 32 -12.99 -10.27 -2.07
N LEU A 33 -12.70 -9.29 -1.20
CA LEU A 33 -13.65 -8.79 -0.22
C LEU A 33 -14.73 -7.91 -0.87
N SER A 34 -15.96 -8.00 -0.34
CA SER A 34 -17.04 -7.09 -0.74
C SER A 34 -16.69 -5.64 -0.41
N ALA A 35 -17.33 -4.66 -1.07
CA ALA A 35 -17.08 -3.25 -0.79
C ALA A 35 -17.29 -2.89 0.69
N LYS A 36 -18.29 -3.50 1.34
CA LYS A 36 -18.57 -3.31 2.77
C LYS A 36 -17.46 -3.88 3.65
N GLU A 37 -16.89 -5.02 3.27
CA GLU A 37 -15.77 -5.62 4.00
C GLU A 37 -14.47 -4.84 3.77
N ARG A 38 -14.22 -4.33 2.57
CA ARG A 38 -13.05 -3.47 2.27
C ARG A 38 -13.07 -2.15 3.02
N ALA A 39 -14.25 -1.62 3.33
CA ALA A 39 -14.41 -0.41 4.13
C ALA A 39 -14.09 -0.63 5.62
N ARG A 40 -13.93 -1.88 6.08
CA ARG A 40 -13.56 -2.16 7.48
C ARG A 40 -12.07 -1.92 7.67
N PRO A 41 -11.66 -1.10 8.66
CA PRO A 41 -10.24 -0.86 8.94
C PRO A 41 -9.45 -2.15 9.23
N SER A 42 -10.10 -3.18 9.79
CA SER A 42 -9.48 -4.49 10.06
C SER A 42 -9.02 -5.24 8.79
N ASN A 43 -9.58 -4.89 7.64
CA ASN A 43 -9.31 -5.53 6.35
C ASN A 43 -8.42 -4.66 5.44
N VAL A 44 -7.89 -3.57 5.99
CA VAL A 44 -6.93 -2.69 5.32
C VAL A 44 -5.60 -2.85 6.04
N ILE A 45 -4.55 -3.15 5.28
CA ILE A 45 -3.19 -3.25 5.79
C ILE A 45 -2.49 -1.92 5.44
N PRO A 46 -2.34 -1.00 6.40
CA PRO A 46 -1.57 0.22 6.18
C PRO A 46 -0.08 -0.11 6.21
N ILE A 47 0.61 0.19 5.12
CA ILE A 47 2.08 0.23 5.06
C ILE A 47 2.45 1.71 5.11
N MET A 48 3.10 2.11 6.19
CA MET A 48 3.56 3.48 6.37
C MET A 48 5.09 3.50 6.21
N PRO A 49 5.64 4.17 5.19
CA PRO A 49 7.05 4.51 5.14
C PRO A 49 7.38 5.41 6.34
N GLY A 50 8.62 5.30 6.81
CA GLY A 50 9.05 5.93 8.06
C GLY A 50 8.83 7.45 8.12
N PRO A 51 8.88 8.04 9.33
CA PRO A 51 8.52 9.44 9.60
C PRO A 51 9.46 10.48 8.96
N HIS A 52 10.56 10.03 8.34
CA HIS A 52 11.48 10.90 7.62
C HIS A 52 10.93 11.10 6.21
N GLY A 53 10.40 12.31 5.97
CA GLY A 53 9.67 12.71 4.76
C GLY A 53 10.10 11.93 3.53
N THR A 54 9.24 11.01 3.11
CA THR A 54 9.49 10.15 1.96
C THR A 54 8.92 10.83 0.73
N ASN A 55 9.75 10.94 -0.31
CA ASN A 55 9.31 11.40 -1.60
C ASN A 55 8.54 10.26 -2.28
N THR A 56 7.30 10.52 -2.69
CA THR A 56 6.43 9.52 -3.32
C THR A 56 7.10 8.87 -4.53
N SER A 57 7.86 9.62 -5.33
CA SER A 57 8.56 9.07 -6.50
C SER A 57 9.66 8.09 -6.08
N GLU A 58 10.44 8.41 -5.05
CA GLU A 58 11.50 7.54 -4.55
C GLU A 58 10.94 6.26 -3.95
N VAL A 59 9.78 6.32 -3.28
CA VAL A 59 9.15 5.10 -2.76
C VAL A 59 8.60 4.25 -3.89
N LEU A 60 7.96 4.86 -4.91
CA LEU A 60 7.50 4.13 -6.10
C LEU A 60 8.66 3.50 -6.87
N ASP A 61 9.80 4.19 -6.99
CA ASP A 61 11.01 3.62 -7.60
C ASP A 61 11.57 2.47 -6.76
N ALA A 62 11.51 2.57 -5.43
CA ALA A 62 12.05 1.56 -4.51
C ALA A 62 11.20 0.29 -4.40
N ILE A 63 9.88 0.38 -4.59
CA ILE A 63 8.95 -0.77 -4.48
C ILE A 63 8.36 -1.20 -5.82
N GLY A 64 8.56 -0.41 -6.88
CA GLY A 64 7.87 -0.58 -8.15
C GLY A 64 8.16 -1.93 -8.81
N LEU A 65 9.42 -2.39 -8.73
CA LEU A 65 9.83 -3.68 -9.28
C LEU A 65 9.14 -4.85 -8.55
N GLU A 66 9.01 -4.76 -7.24
CA GLU A 66 8.39 -5.74 -6.37
C GLU A 66 6.87 -5.74 -6.54
N MET A 67 6.27 -4.56 -6.75
CA MET A 67 4.84 -4.42 -7.08
C MET A 67 4.54 -4.98 -8.48
N GLU A 68 5.43 -4.80 -9.46
CA GLU A 68 5.28 -5.40 -10.80
C GLU A 68 5.33 -6.93 -10.74
N GLN A 69 6.22 -7.49 -9.93
CA GLN A 69 6.26 -8.94 -9.66
C GLN A 69 4.99 -9.44 -8.95
N LEU A 70 4.44 -8.62 -8.04
CA LEU A 70 3.19 -8.93 -7.35
C LEU A 70 2.00 -8.91 -8.32
N ASP A 71 1.94 -7.95 -9.24
CA ASP A 71 0.91 -7.84 -10.27
C ASP A 71 0.98 -8.98 -11.30
N ALA A 72 2.18 -9.44 -11.64
CA ALA A 72 2.39 -10.62 -12.50
C ALA A 72 1.90 -11.93 -11.86
N GLY A 73 1.65 -11.92 -10.54
CA GLY A 73 1.28 -13.09 -9.76
C GLY A 73 2.52 -13.84 -9.28
N ILE A 74 2.83 -13.69 -8.00
CA ILE A 74 3.93 -14.40 -7.32
C ILE A 74 3.40 -15.66 -6.61
N GLU A 75 4.10 -16.78 -6.81
CA GLU A 75 3.89 -17.99 -6.00
C GLU A 75 4.52 -17.79 -4.61
N VAL A 76 3.66 -17.69 -3.60
CA VAL A 76 4.11 -17.73 -2.20
C VAL A 76 4.22 -19.19 -1.78
N ASN A 77 5.44 -19.72 -1.70
CA ASN A 77 5.69 -21.01 -1.05
C ASN A 77 5.55 -20.83 0.47
N MET A 78 4.62 -21.58 1.07
CA MET A 78 4.49 -21.74 2.52
C MET A 78 5.43 -22.83 3.03
#